data_AF-A0A522PA59-F1
#
_entry.id   AF-A0A522PA59-F1
#
_cell.length_a   1.000
_cell.length_b   1.000
_cell.length_c   1.000
_cell.angle_alpha   90.00
_cell.angle_beta   90.00
_cell.angle_gamma   90.00
#
_symmetry.space_group_name_H-M   'P 1'
#
loop_
_entity.id
_entity.type
_entity.pdbx_description
1 polymer ?
#
loop_
_entity_poly.entity_id
_entity_poly.type
_entity_poly.pdbx_seq_one_letter_code
_entity_poly.pdbx_strand_id
1 'polypeptide(L)'
;MPMRRRSLLPLWIFCLAAAVTAAAVVDPIMERLSNTGIFGPGTLTDRSNLDIVPALGAAAALSLVVLIGLVRRTLAGASHVPGWLHISARAADDATLPRVLPAIYALQIATLFAMETVEQVIVAGHPLGGSIWLGGPPALSLLLHAVGCVAITVVLSRVLRWSAQTLLEIVAIVRELVLATLGAPAPATAASAWRTTIRRPLEEIIERLTGRAPPYLFA
;
A
#
# COMPACT_ATOMS: atom_id res chain seq x y z
N MET A 1 2.52 -24.90 25.71
CA MET A 1 2.92 -24.39 24.38
C MET A 1 2.93 -22.86 24.44
N PRO A 2 4.07 -22.18 24.24
CA PRO A 2 4.11 -20.73 24.26
C PRO A 2 3.42 -20.16 23.02
N MET A 3 2.38 -19.35 23.23
CA MET A 3 1.73 -18.60 22.15
C MET A 3 2.71 -17.56 21.59
N ARG A 4 3.25 -17.81 20.40
CA ARG A 4 4.05 -16.85 19.64
C ARG A 4 3.20 -15.59 19.38
N ARG A 5 3.45 -14.49 20.09
CA ARG A 5 2.84 -13.19 19.82
C ARG A 5 3.15 -12.79 18.38
N ARG A 6 2.13 -12.70 17.53
CA ARG A 6 2.24 -12.21 16.16
C ARG A 6 2.46 -10.70 16.21
N SER A 7 3.58 -10.22 15.65
CA SER A 7 3.89 -8.78 15.64
C SER A 7 2.98 -8.05 14.65
N LEU A 8 2.09 -7.19 15.14
CA LEU A 8 1.18 -6.39 14.30
C LEU A 8 1.90 -5.26 13.54
N LEU A 9 3.17 -5.01 13.85
CA LEU A 9 3.95 -3.89 13.32
C LEU A 9 3.87 -3.75 11.79
N PRO A 10 3.97 -4.82 10.98
CA PRO A 10 4.03 -4.65 9.52
C PRO A 10 2.68 -4.37 8.89
N LEU A 11 1.60 -4.80 9.55
CA LEU A 11 0.25 -4.41 9.18
C LEU A 11 0.07 -2.91 9.41
N TRP A 12 0.52 -2.41 10.56
CA TRP A 12 0.45 -0.98 10.87
C TRP A 12 1.29 -0.12 9.92
N ILE A 13 2.48 -0.58 9.54
CA ILE A 13 3.31 0.13 8.54
C ILE A 13 2.58 0.21 7.20
N PHE A 14 1.94 -0.87 6.75
CA PHE A 14 1.12 -0.83 5.53
C PHE A 14 -0.08 0.11 5.68
N CYS A 15 -0.81 0.05 6.79
CA CYS A 15 -1.95 0.94 7.03
C CYS A 15 -1.53 2.41 7.03
N LEU A 16 -0.39 2.74 7.65
CA LEU A 16 0.18 4.08 7.63
C LEU A 16 0.60 4.50 6.22
N ALA A 17 1.29 3.63 5.47
CA ALA A 17 1.67 3.92 4.09
C ALA A 17 0.44 4.25 3.23
N ALA A 18 -0.61 3.42 3.33
CA ALA A 18 -1.86 3.61 2.60
C ALA A 18 -2.59 4.90 3.03
N ALA A 19 -2.70 5.14 4.33
CA ALA A 19 -3.36 6.32 4.89
C ALA A 19 -2.67 7.63 4.46
N VAL A 20 -1.34 7.69 4.57
CA VAL A 20 -0.56 8.88 4.18
C VAL A 20 -0.60 9.10 2.67
N THR A 21 -0.50 8.02 1.88
CA THR A 21 -0.66 8.14 0.41
C THR A 21 -2.06 8.64 0.04
N ALA A 22 -3.09 8.11 0.68
CA ALA A 22 -4.47 8.50 0.42
C ALA A 22 -4.76 9.93 0.86
N ALA A 23 -4.18 10.41 1.97
CA ALA A 23 -4.30 11.81 2.38
C ALA A 23 -3.62 12.73 1.34
N ALA A 24 -2.35 12.49 1.03
CA ALA A 24 -1.56 13.32 0.13
C ALA A 24 -2.07 13.36 -1.32
N VAL A 25 -2.79 12.33 -1.77
CA VAL A 25 -3.35 12.29 -3.14
C VAL A 25 -4.77 12.81 -3.20
N VAL A 26 -5.62 12.48 -2.22
CA VAL A 26 -7.05 12.82 -2.28
C VAL A 26 -7.30 14.27 -1.89
N ASP A 27 -6.48 14.81 -1.00
CA ASP A 27 -6.60 16.20 -0.55
C ASP A 27 -6.52 17.24 -1.69
N PRO A 28 -5.48 17.27 -2.55
CA PRO A 28 -5.45 18.21 -3.68
C PRO A 28 -6.57 17.97 -4.70
N ILE A 29 -7.12 16.75 -4.76
CA ILE A 29 -8.30 16.47 -5.60
C ILE A 29 -9.54 17.12 -4.99
N MET A 30 -9.74 17.00 -3.68
CA MET A 30 -10.84 17.64 -2.96
C MET A 30 -10.75 19.16 -3.05
N GLU A 31 -9.55 19.72 -2.85
CA GLU A 31 -9.27 21.14 -2.97
C GLU A 31 -9.60 21.66 -4.38
N ARG A 32 -9.13 20.96 -5.43
CA ARG A 32 -9.45 21.31 -6.82
C ARG A 32 -10.94 21.24 -7.10
N LEU A 33 -11.64 20.18 -6.65
CA LEU A 33 -13.08 20.06 -6.84
C LEU A 33 -13.84 21.17 -6.12
N SER A 34 -13.44 21.49 -4.89
CA SER A 34 -14.02 22.63 -4.17
C SER A 34 -13.82 23.96 -4.91
N ASN A 35 -12.61 24.19 -5.40
CA ASN A 35 -12.24 25.38 -6.18
C ASN A 35 -13.06 25.55 -7.47
N THR A 36 -13.65 24.49 -8.03
CA THR A 36 -14.56 24.61 -9.18
C THR A 36 -15.92 25.22 -8.81
N GLY A 37 -16.25 25.34 -7.52
CA GLY A 37 -17.55 25.80 -7.04
C GLY A 37 -18.67 24.76 -7.19
N ILE A 38 -18.35 23.52 -7.61
CA ILE A 38 -19.35 22.45 -7.80
C ILE A 38 -20.11 22.09 -6.51
N PHE A 39 -19.52 22.39 -5.35
CA PHE A 39 -20.13 22.14 -4.04
C PHE A 39 -20.68 23.41 -3.36
N GLY A 40 -20.79 24.52 -4.11
CA GLY A 40 -21.22 25.82 -3.60
C GLY A 40 -20.05 26.79 -3.35
N PRO A 41 -20.34 28.03 -2.92
CA PRO A 41 -19.32 29.02 -2.61
C PRO A 41 -18.48 28.56 -1.41
N GLY A 42 -17.28 28.06 -1.67
CA GLY A 42 -16.31 27.70 -0.64
C GLY A 42 -15.87 28.95 0.13
N THR A 43 -15.96 28.90 1.46
CA THR A 43 -15.69 30.07 2.31
C THR A 43 -14.19 30.32 2.53
N LEU A 44 -13.34 29.33 2.33
CA LEU A 44 -11.88 29.38 2.44
C LEU A 44 -11.32 28.21 1.62
N THR A 45 -10.76 28.48 0.44
CA THR A 45 -9.94 27.50 -0.29
C THR A 45 -8.50 27.94 -0.15
N ASP A 46 -7.76 27.26 0.72
CA ASP A 46 -6.30 27.33 0.68
C ASP A 46 -5.85 26.85 -0.70
N ARG A 47 -4.81 27.48 -1.26
CA ARG A 47 -4.20 27.11 -2.56
C ARG A 47 -2.81 26.53 -2.36
N SER A 48 -2.35 26.47 -1.12
CA SER A 48 -1.05 25.93 -0.78
C SER A 48 -1.14 24.40 -0.76
N ASN A 49 -0.08 23.76 -1.24
CA ASN A 49 0.05 22.31 -1.40
C ASN A 49 1.43 21.90 -0.83
N LEU A 50 1.92 22.65 0.16
CA LEU A 50 3.31 22.58 0.66
C LEU A 50 3.54 21.31 1.47
N ASP A 51 2.50 20.80 2.09
CA ASP A 51 2.40 19.60 2.93
C ASP A 51 2.38 18.29 2.10
N ILE A 52 1.97 18.35 0.83
CA ILE A 52 1.86 17.17 -0.06
C ILE A 52 3.21 16.50 -0.30
N VAL A 53 4.24 17.29 -0.63
CA VAL A 53 5.57 16.75 -0.94
C VAL A 53 6.17 15.98 0.24
N PRO A 54 6.23 16.53 1.48
CA PRO A 54 6.72 15.76 2.62
C PRO A 54 5.84 14.55 2.95
N ALA A 55 4.51 14.64 2.78
CA ALA A 55 3.62 13.50 2.99
C ALA A 55 3.87 12.36 1.98
N LEU A 56 4.03 12.67 0.69
CA LEU A 56 4.42 11.69 -0.34
C LEU A 56 5.80 11.07 -0.06
N GLY A 57 6.76 11.87 0.42
CA GLY A 57 8.06 11.38 0.87
C GLY A 57 7.95 10.36 2.00
N ALA A 58 7.14 10.65 3.02
CA ALA A 58 6.88 9.74 4.13
C ALA A 58 6.15 8.45 3.66
N ALA A 59 5.13 8.60 2.80
CA ALA A 59 4.42 7.48 2.19
C ALA A 59 5.35 6.57 1.39
N ALA A 60 6.27 7.14 0.60
CA ALA A 60 7.25 6.40 -0.17
C ALA A 60 8.21 5.62 0.74
N ALA A 61 8.71 6.25 1.82
CA ALA A 61 9.57 5.59 2.80
C ALA A 61 8.87 4.41 3.49
N LEU A 62 7.62 4.60 3.94
CA LEU A 62 6.82 3.52 4.55
C LEU A 62 6.55 2.39 3.55
N SER A 63 6.20 2.74 2.31
CA SER A 63 5.99 1.79 1.21
C SER A 63 7.25 0.98 0.90
N LEU A 64 8.42 1.61 0.93
CA LEU A 64 9.70 0.93 0.74
C LEU A 64 9.98 -0.07 1.87
N VAL A 65 9.66 0.27 3.12
CA VAL A 65 9.77 -0.67 4.25
C VAL A 65 8.86 -1.89 4.05
N VAL A 66 7.63 -1.68 3.58
CA VAL A 66 6.72 -2.79 3.24
C VAL A 66 7.32 -3.64 2.12
N LEU A 67 7.81 -3.02 1.05
CA LEU A 67 8.42 -3.69 -0.10
C LEU A 67 9.63 -4.54 0.29
N ILE A 68 10.57 -3.98 1.05
CA ILE A 68 11.72 -4.71 1.59
C ILE A 68 11.26 -5.89 2.42
N GLY A 69 10.21 -5.72 3.24
CA GLY A 69 9.61 -6.80 4.01
C GLY A 69 9.05 -7.93 3.13
N LEU A 70 8.33 -7.60 2.06
CA LEU A 70 7.79 -8.58 1.10
C LEU A 70 8.91 -9.38 0.41
N VAL A 71 9.96 -8.68 -0.05
CA VAL A 71 11.10 -9.31 -0.74
C VAL A 71 11.90 -10.20 0.21
N ARG A 72 12.30 -9.68 1.39
CA ARG A 72 13.09 -10.44 2.38
C ARG A 72 12.40 -11.72 2.82
N ARG A 73 11.08 -11.69 3.02
CA ARG A 73 10.30 -12.89 3.35
C ARG A 73 10.45 -13.97 2.27
N THR A 74 10.33 -13.57 1.02
CA THR A 74 10.32 -14.53 -0.10
C THR A 74 11.72 -15.09 -0.33
N LEU A 75 12.76 -14.28 -0.14
CA LEU A 75 14.15 -14.72 -0.21
C LEU A 75 14.58 -15.61 0.95
N ALA A 76 14.08 -15.38 2.16
CA ALA A 76 14.54 -16.10 3.36
C ALA A 76 14.13 -17.59 3.40
N GLY A 77 13.24 -18.06 2.53
CA GLY A 77 12.73 -19.44 2.54
C GLY A 77 11.99 -19.80 3.84
N ALA A 78 11.24 -20.91 3.85
CA ALA A 78 10.38 -21.27 4.99
C ALA A 78 11.12 -21.48 6.34
N SER A 79 12.45 -21.62 6.33
CA SER A 79 13.24 -22.04 7.48
C SER A 79 13.77 -20.90 8.37
N HIS A 80 13.82 -19.63 7.92
CA HIS A 80 14.38 -18.51 8.71
C HIS A 80 13.67 -17.17 8.49
N VAL A 81 12.34 -17.14 8.34
CA VAL A 81 11.60 -15.88 8.28
C VAL A 81 11.21 -15.40 9.68
N PRO A 82 11.68 -14.22 10.15
CA PRO A 82 11.16 -13.58 11.35
C PRO A 82 9.63 -13.44 11.30
N GLY A 83 8.94 -13.79 12.39
CA GLY A 83 7.46 -13.88 12.41
C GLY A 83 6.72 -12.58 12.09
N TRP A 84 7.37 -11.41 12.19
CA TRP A 84 6.80 -10.14 11.76
C TRP A 84 6.61 -10.10 10.23
N LEU A 85 7.57 -10.58 9.43
CA LEU A 85 7.51 -10.58 7.96
C LEU A 85 6.34 -11.41 7.38
N HIS A 86 5.81 -12.38 8.12
CA HIS A 86 4.64 -13.15 7.70
C HIS A 86 3.33 -12.34 7.62
N ILE A 87 3.28 -11.19 8.28
CA ILE A 87 2.06 -10.38 8.43
C ILE A 87 1.96 -9.32 7.32
N SER A 88 3.10 -8.85 6.79
CA SER A 88 3.13 -7.83 5.72
C SER A 88 2.47 -8.28 4.41
N ALA A 89 2.64 -9.54 4.01
CA ALA A 89 2.00 -10.05 2.78
C ALA A 89 0.50 -10.33 2.95
N ARG A 90 0.06 -10.63 4.19
CA ARG A 90 -1.39 -10.73 4.48
C ARG A 90 -2.05 -9.35 4.51
N ALA A 91 -1.31 -8.31 4.89
CA ALA A 91 -1.80 -6.93 4.86
C ALA A 91 -2.14 -6.46 3.43
N ALA A 92 -1.36 -6.89 2.45
CA ALA A 92 -1.57 -6.63 1.02
C ALA A 92 -2.48 -7.67 0.32
N ASP A 93 -3.01 -8.65 1.07
CA ASP A 93 -3.93 -9.66 0.52
C ASP A 93 -5.34 -9.07 0.37
N ASP A 94 -5.97 -9.34 -0.76
CA ASP A 94 -7.29 -8.78 -1.12
C ASP A 94 -8.37 -9.20 -0.11
N ALA A 95 -8.19 -10.34 0.57
CA ALA A 95 -9.10 -10.81 1.62
C ALA A 95 -8.98 -10.04 2.95
N THR A 96 -7.83 -9.39 3.23
CA THR A 96 -7.60 -8.66 4.48
C THR A 96 -7.95 -7.19 4.34
N LEU A 97 -7.85 -6.63 3.13
CA LEU A 97 -8.10 -5.21 2.86
C LEU A 97 -9.43 -4.71 3.46
N PRO A 98 -10.60 -5.36 3.25
CA PRO A 98 -11.86 -4.86 3.79
C PRO A 98 -11.88 -4.73 5.32
N ARG A 99 -11.10 -5.55 6.02
CA ARG A 99 -11.04 -5.54 7.49
C ARG A 99 -10.19 -4.40 8.04
N VAL A 100 -9.24 -3.90 7.26
CA VAL A 100 -8.32 -2.83 7.67
C VAL A 100 -8.68 -1.46 7.09
N LEU A 101 -9.53 -1.41 6.06
CA LEU A 101 -10.01 -0.16 5.46
C LEU A 101 -10.56 0.84 6.49
N PRO A 102 -11.37 0.46 7.50
CA PRO A 102 -11.84 1.44 8.49
C PRO A 102 -10.69 2.08 9.27
N ALA A 103 -9.66 1.31 9.61
CA ALA A 103 -8.48 1.83 10.30
C ALA A 103 -7.62 2.72 9.37
N ILE A 104 -7.44 2.33 8.11
CA ILE A 104 -6.73 3.14 7.11
C ILE A 104 -7.46 4.47 6.88
N TYR A 105 -8.78 4.44 6.78
CA TYR A 105 -9.59 5.65 6.64
C TYR A 105 -9.50 6.56 7.86
N ALA A 106 -9.60 6.02 9.08
CA ALA A 106 -9.40 6.80 10.29
C ALA A 106 -7.99 7.44 10.35
N LEU A 107 -6.96 6.68 9.98
CA LEU A 107 -5.58 7.18 9.89
C LEU A 107 -5.44 8.24 8.78
N GLN A 108 -6.09 8.08 7.63
CA GLN A 108 -6.07 9.06 6.54
C GLN A 108 -6.62 10.40 7.01
N ILE A 109 -7.76 10.39 7.69
CA ILE A 109 -8.37 11.61 8.24
C ILE A 109 -7.46 12.26 9.31
N ALA A 110 -6.85 11.45 10.18
CA ALA A 110 -5.89 11.95 11.16
C ALA A 110 -4.63 12.56 10.49
N THR A 111 -4.14 11.93 9.44
CA THR A 111 -3.00 12.43 8.64
C THR A 111 -3.36 13.75 7.96
N LEU A 112 -4.52 13.82 7.32
CA LEU A 112 -5.01 15.04 6.67
C LEU A 112 -5.15 16.20 7.67
N PHE A 113 -5.79 15.95 8.81
CA PHE A 113 -5.88 16.95 9.87
C PHE A 113 -4.50 17.44 10.33
N ALA A 114 -3.53 16.54 10.49
CA ALA A 114 -2.18 16.90 10.90
C ALA A 114 -1.43 17.71 9.82
N MET A 115 -1.54 17.29 8.55
CA MET A 115 -0.94 17.97 7.40
C MET A 115 -1.43 19.42 7.29
N GLU A 116 -2.75 19.61 7.26
CA GLU A 116 -3.33 20.95 7.23
C GLU A 116 -2.95 21.75 8.48
N THR A 117 -3.04 21.16 9.68
CA THR A 117 -2.73 21.90 10.91
C THR A 117 -1.31 22.45 10.87
N VAL A 118 -0.36 21.67 10.34
CA VAL A 118 1.03 22.11 10.16
C VAL A 118 1.11 23.24 9.13
N GLU A 119 0.42 23.11 8.00
CA GLU A 119 0.37 24.15 6.97
C GLU A 119 -0.22 25.48 7.49
N GLN A 120 -1.36 25.43 8.18
CA GLN A 120 -1.97 26.60 8.81
C GLN A 120 -1.05 27.26 9.83
N VAL A 121 -0.32 26.47 10.63
CA VAL A 121 0.67 27.00 11.57
C VAL A 121 1.84 27.68 10.82
N ILE A 122 2.31 27.10 9.72
CA ILE A 122 3.41 27.67 8.92
C ILE A 122 2.96 28.95 8.20
N VAL A 123 1.75 28.96 7.62
CA VAL A 123 1.25 30.06 6.78
C VAL A 123 0.61 31.17 7.60
N ALA A 124 -0.24 30.83 8.57
CA ALA A 124 -1.04 31.78 9.35
C ALA A 124 -0.55 31.96 10.81
N GLY A 125 0.40 31.16 11.28
CA GLY A 125 0.93 31.22 12.65
C GLY A 125 0.04 30.58 13.72
N HIS A 126 -1.14 30.08 13.34
CA HIS A 126 -2.08 29.40 14.24
C HIS A 126 -3.03 28.48 13.43
N PRO A 127 -3.62 27.44 14.06
CA PRO A 127 -4.68 26.67 13.41
C PRO A 127 -5.92 27.54 13.19
N LEU A 128 -6.55 27.40 12.02
CA LEU A 128 -7.73 28.17 11.61
C LEU A 128 -9.04 27.50 12.06
N GLY A 129 -9.01 26.19 12.36
CA GLY A 129 -10.16 25.46 12.91
C GLY A 129 -10.29 24.03 12.38
N GLY A 130 -10.90 23.16 13.18
CA GLY A 130 -10.88 21.71 12.96
C GLY A 130 -11.78 21.17 11.84
N SER A 131 -12.41 22.02 11.02
CA SER A 131 -13.22 21.58 9.87
C SER A 131 -12.94 22.35 8.59
N ILE A 132 -12.06 23.37 8.63
CA ILE A 132 -11.76 24.21 7.47
C ILE A 132 -11.03 23.39 6.39
N TRP A 133 -10.18 22.47 6.82
CA TRP A 133 -9.42 21.53 5.99
C TRP A 133 -10.27 20.58 5.14
N LEU A 134 -11.57 20.47 5.41
CA LEU A 134 -12.44 19.62 4.59
C LEU A 134 -12.71 20.24 3.21
N GLY A 135 -12.43 21.53 3.03
CA GLY A 135 -12.55 22.25 1.76
C GLY A 135 -13.99 22.40 1.24
N GLY A 136 -15.00 21.79 1.86
CA GLY A 136 -16.38 21.83 1.36
C GLY A 136 -17.38 21.23 2.36
N PRO A 137 -18.61 20.91 1.91
CA PRO A 137 -19.61 20.27 2.75
C PRO A 137 -19.04 18.98 3.40
N PRO A 138 -19.08 18.84 4.74
CA PRO A 138 -18.37 17.76 5.43
C PRO A 138 -18.71 16.36 4.92
N ALA A 139 -19.99 16.09 4.63
CA ALA A 139 -20.43 14.79 4.13
C ALA A 139 -19.82 14.43 2.77
N LEU A 140 -19.70 15.41 1.86
CA LEU A 140 -19.13 15.19 0.53
C LEU A 140 -17.62 15.00 0.60
N SER A 141 -16.94 15.81 1.41
CA SER A 141 -15.50 15.70 1.63
C SER A 141 -15.16 14.33 2.23
N LEU A 142 -15.82 13.93 3.31
CA LEU A 142 -15.62 12.62 3.94
C LEU A 142 -15.92 11.45 2.98
N LEU A 143 -16.98 11.55 2.17
CA LEU A 143 -17.29 10.54 1.16
C LEU A 143 -16.18 10.43 0.10
N LEU A 144 -15.67 11.56 -0.39
CA LEU A 144 -14.58 11.58 -1.36
C LEU A 144 -13.30 10.99 -0.77
N HIS A 145 -12.97 11.33 0.48
CA HIS A 145 -11.86 10.71 1.20
C HIS A 145 -12.05 9.21 1.39
N ALA A 146 -13.27 8.75 1.69
CA ALA A 146 -13.56 7.32 1.82
C ALA A 146 -13.38 6.58 0.48
N VAL A 147 -13.90 7.12 -0.63
CA VAL A 147 -13.73 6.53 -1.97
C VAL A 147 -12.25 6.53 -2.38
N GLY A 148 -11.58 7.65 -2.17
CA GLY A 148 -10.15 7.80 -2.41
C GLY A 148 -9.31 6.84 -1.56
N CYS A 149 -9.67 6.64 -0.29
CA CYS A 149 -9.03 5.67 0.61
C CYS A 149 -9.04 4.27 0.01
N VAL A 150 -10.22 3.81 -0.43
CA VAL A 150 -10.38 2.48 -1.04
C VAL A 150 -9.56 2.38 -2.32
N ALA A 151 -9.71 3.37 -3.22
CA ALA A 151 -9.01 3.36 -4.51
C ALA A 151 -7.48 3.34 -4.34
N ILE A 152 -6.94 4.25 -3.53
CA ILE A 152 -5.49 4.37 -3.29
C ILE A 152 -4.95 3.15 -2.55
N THR A 153 -5.68 2.62 -1.56
CA THR A 153 -5.25 1.40 -0.85
C THR A 153 -5.16 0.20 -1.80
N VAL A 154 -6.15 0.02 -2.69
CA VAL A 154 -6.15 -1.05 -3.70
C VAL A 154 -4.99 -0.88 -4.68
N VAL A 155 -4.80 0.34 -5.21
CA VAL A 155 -3.71 0.65 -6.14
C VAL A 155 -2.35 0.41 -5.48
N LEU A 156 -2.14 0.94 -4.28
CA LEU A 156 -0.90 0.77 -3.53
C LEU A 156 -0.59 -0.70 -3.25
N SER A 157 -1.59 -1.49 -2.82
CA SER A 157 -1.44 -2.93 -2.62
C SER A 157 -1.00 -3.64 -3.91
N ARG A 158 -1.60 -3.31 -5.06
CA ARG A 158 -1.23 -3.89 -6.36
C ARG A 158 0.18 -3.50 -6.77
N VAL A 159 0.53 -2.23 -6.64
CA VAL A 159 1.87 -1.72 -6.98
C VAL A 159 2.94 -2.36 -6.10
N LEU A 160 2.72 -2.48 -4.79
CA LEU A 160 3.68 -3.11 -3.89
C LEU A 160 3.87 -4.60 -4.20
N ARG A 161 2.78 -5.32 -4.52
CA ARG A 161 2.87 -6.74 -4.94
C ARG A 161 3.64 -6.90 -6.24
N TRP A 162 3.29 -6.10 -7.26
CA TRP A 162 3.96 -6.11 -8.55
C TRP A 162 5.46 -5.79 -8.41
N SER A 163 5.80 -4.72 -7.69
CA SER A 163 7.19 -4.34 -7.42
C SER A 163 7.96 -5.44 -6.69
N ALA A 164 7.34 -6.11 -5.71
CA ALA A 164 7.97 -7.20 -4.99
C ALA A 164 8.26 -8.39 -5.91
N GLN A 165 7.31 -8.76 -6.79
CA GLN A 165 7.49 -9.83 -7.77
C GLN A 165 8.61 -9.51 -8.76
N THR A 166 8.59 -8.31 -9.35
CA THR A 166 9.64 -7.84 -10.26
C THR A 166 11.02 -7.87 -9.61
N LEU A 167 11.15 -7.41 -8.36
CA LEU A 167 12.42 -7.45 -7.64
C LEU A 167 12.90 -8.88 -7.41
N LEU A 168 12.01 -9.82 -7.10
CA LEU A 168 12.36 -11.22 -6.90
C LEU A 168 12.80 -11.89 -8.19
N GLU A 169 12.16 -11.57 -9.32
CA GLU A 169 12.57 -12.03 -10.65
C GLU A 169 13.96 -11.51 -11.02
N ILE A 170 14.22 -10.21 -10.80
CA ILE A 170 15.55 -9.62 -11.01
C ILE A 170 16.60 -10.33 -10.15
N VAL A 171 16.33 -10.53 -8.86
CA VAL A 171 17.25 -11.24 -7.95
C VAL A 171 17.50 -12.68 -8.43
N ALA A 172 16.48 -13.38 -8.94
CA ALA A 172 16.64 -14.72 -9.48
C ALA A 172 17.53 -14.73 -10.73
N ILE A 173 17.30 -13.81 -11.68
CA ILE A 173 18.11 -13.66 -12.91
C ILE A 173 19.57 -13.35 -12.55
N VAL A 174 19.81 -12.39 -11.66
CA VAL A 174 21.16 -12.03 -11.22
C VAL A 174 21.86 -13.22 -10.56
N ARG A 175 21.17 -13.97 -9.71
CA ARG A 175 21.72 -15.17 -9.08
C ARG A 175 22.07 -16.25 -10.10
N GLU A 176 21.20 -16.50 -11.08
CA GLU A 176 21.48 -17.48 -12.15
C GLU A 176 22.70 -17.05 -12.98
N LEU A 177 22.81 -15.76 -13.32
CA LEU A 177 23.96 -15.22 -14.05
C LEU A 177 25.27 -15.37 -13.26
N VAL A 178 25.27 -15.03 -11.96
CA VAL A 178 26.45 -15.16 -11.08
C VAL A 178 26.86 -16.62 -10.90
N LEU A 179 25.91 -17.55 -10.76
CA LEU A 179 26.24 -18.97 -10.66
C LEU A 179 26.79 -19.54 -11.96
N ALA A 180 26.27 -19.09 -13.11
CA ALA A 180 26.78 -19.48 -14.42
C ALA A 180 28.20 -18.98 -14.67
N THR A 181 28.54 -17.75 -14.25
CA THR A 181 29.89 -17.19 -14.42
C THR A 181 30.93 -17.81 -13.47
N LEU A 182 30.53 -18.29 -12.30
CA LEU A 182 31.41 -18.94 -11.34
C LEU A 182 31.74 -20.41 -11.69
N GLY A 183 31.21 -20.94 -12.79
CA GLY A 183 31.47 -22.33 -13.22
C GLY A 183 30.99 -23.38 -12.20
N ALA A 184 30.16 -22.98 -11.23
CA ALA A 184 29.61 -23.90 -10.26
C ALA A 184 28.66 -24.85 -11.00
N PRO A 185 28.83 -26.18 -10.91
CA PRO A 185 27.84 -27.09 -11.47
C PRO A 185 26.52 -26.78 -10.77
N ALA A 186 25.58 -26.17 -11.51
CA ALA A 186 24.27 -25.88 -10.98
C ALA A 186 23.69 -27.21 -10.49
N PRO A 187 23.41 -27.37 -9.18
CA PRO A 187 22.64 -28.52 -8.77
C PRO A 187 21.30 -28.33 -9.45
N ALA A 188 21.04 -29.10 -10.51
CA ALA A 188 19.81 -29.04 -11.30
C ALA A 188 18.58 -29.13 -10.38
N THR A 189 18.74 -29.77 -9.23
CA THR A 189 17.79 -29.87 -8.11
C THR A 189 17.54 -28.57 -7.34
N ALA A 190 18.55 -27.70 -7.14
CA ALA A 190 18.38 -26.44 -6.41
C ALA A 190 17.75 -25.33 -7.27
N ALA A 191 18.12 -25.29 -8.56
CA ALA A 191 17.49 -24.40 -9.53
C ALA A 191 16.04 -24.83 -9.84
N SER A 192 15.76 -26.14 -9.95
CA SER A 192 14.39 -26.63 -10.12
C SER A 192 13.54 -26.48 -8.85
N ALA A 193 14.10 -26.69 -7.65
CA ALA A 193 13.41 -26.48 -6.37
C ALA A 193 13.06 -25.00 -6.13
N TRP A 194 13.97 -24.07 -6.49
CA TRP A 194 13.69 -22.63 -6.40
C TRP A 194 12.65 -22.17 -7.43
N ARG A 195 12.79 -22.62 -8.70
CA ARG A 195 11.79 -22.35 -9.74
C ARG A 195 10.44 -22.92 -9.39
N THR A 196 10.35 -24.12 -8.81
CA THR A 196 9.08 -24.68 -8.31
C THR A 196 8.55 -23.95 -7.08
N THR A 197 9.41 -23.45 -6.19
CA THR A 197 8.97 -22.64 -5.03
C THR A 197 8.40 -21.28 -5.45
N ILE A 198 8.91 -20.68 -6.54
CA ILE A 198 8.40 -19.43 -7.11
C ILE A 198 7.23 -19.66 -8.08
N ARG A 199 7.24 -20.75 -8.87
CA ARG A 199 6.15 -21.08 -9.80
C ARG A 199 4.91 -21.62 -9.12
N ARG A 200 5.02 -22.45 -8.06
CA ARG A 200 3.85 -23.03 -7.39
C ARG A 200 2.79 -22.00 -6.98
N PRO A 201 3.17 -20.87 -6.36
CA PRO A 201 2.20 -19.81 -6.05
C PRO A 201 1.50 -19.26 -7.29
N LEU A 202 2.20 -19.15 -8.42
CA LEU A 202 1.64 -18.64 -9.67
C LEU A 202 0.70 -19.67 -10.32
N GLU A 203 1.10 -20.94 -10.34
CA GLU A 203 0.30 -22.06 -10.86
C GLU A 203 -0.95 -22.30 -10.00
N GLU A 204 -0.87 -22.26 -8.66
CA GLU A 204 -2.05 -22.35 -7.77
C GLU A 204 -3.00 -21.15 -7.92
N ILE A 205 -2.48 -19.96 -8.21
CA ILE A 205 -3.29 -18.78 -8.52
C ILE A 205 -3.97 -18.94 -9.88
N ILE A 206 -3.23 -19.37 -10.91
CA ILE A 206 -3.78 -19.64 -12.24
C ILE A 206 -4.83 -20.74 -12.16
N GLU A 207 -4.60 -21.83 -11.43
CA GLU A 207 -5.53 -22.95 -11.25
C GLU A 207 -6.78 -22.55 -10.44
N ARG A 208 -6.64 -21.64 -9.47
CA ARG A 208 -7.80 -21.01 -8.79
C ARG A 208 -8.59 -20.06 -9.69
N LEU A 209 -7.94 -19.46 -10.69
CA LEU A 209 -8.58 -18.58 -11.67
C LEU A 209 -9.20 -19.37 -12.84
N THR A 210 -8.61 -20.50 -13.24
CA THR A 210 -9.10 -21.39 -14.30
C THR A 210 -10.04 -22.48 -13.80
N GLY A 211 -10.04 -22.78 -12.49
CA GLY A 211 -10.97 -23.71 -11.83
C GLY A 211 -12.36 -23.14 -11.56
N ARG A 212 -12.63 -21.88 -11.91
CA ARG A 212 -14.01 -21.42 -12.10
C ARG A 212 -14.44 -21.88 -13.48
N ALA A 213 -15.41 -22.80 -13.51
CA ALA A 213 -16.04 -23.25 -14.75
C ALA A 213 -16.30 -22.04 -15.67
N PRO A 214 -15.99 -22.13 -16.98
CA PRO A 214 -16.38 -21.10 -17.92
C PRO A 214 -17.88 -20.84 -17.74
N PRO A 215 -18.36 -19.59 -17.78
CA PRO A 215 -19.79 -19.33 -17.74
C PRO A 215 -20.40 -20.08 -18.91
N TYR A 216 -21.04 -21.20 -18.62
CA TYR A 216 -21.73 -21.97 -19.64
C TYR A 216 -22.79 -21.06 -20.23
N LEU A 217 -22.68 -20.96 -21.56
CA LEU A 217 -23.62 -20.43 -22.50
C LEU A 217 -25.06 -20.74 -22.08
N PHE A 218 -25.90 -19.70 -22.07
CA PHE A 218 -27.33 -19.85 -22.21
C PHE A 218 -27.60 -20.70 -23.46
N ALA A 219 -28.15 -21.89 -23.23
CA ALA A 219 -29.07 -22.54 -24.14
C ALA A 219 -30.47 -21.96 -23.92
#